data_AF-A0A1V2DRR2-F1
#
_entry.id   AF-A0A1V2DRR2-F1
#
_cell.length_a   1.000
_cell.length_b   1.000
_cell.length_c   1.000
_cell.angle_alpha   90.00
_cell.angle_beta   90.00
_cell.angle_gamma   90.00
#
_symmetry.space_group_name_H-M   'P 1'
#
loop_
_entity.id
_entity.type
_entity.pdbx_description
1 polymer ?
#
loop_
_entity_poly.entity_id
_entity_poly.type
_entity_poly.pdbx_seq_one_letter_code
_entity_poly.pdbx_strand_id
1 'polypeptide(L)'
;MALRQQLFGNQGDWLEHTLAHAGDTLPETEGRLPDGSRIRRRALGVLELTPARAEANANQEALIVSAGVHGNETAPIEVLNGLLEELLEGHGSLACPLLLILGNPAAMVAGTRFVDVNMNRLFHGAHRRADYQGRPEAARARALEDHCRAFARTHSGLALSHYDLHTAIRPSHREKFALYPFVSGRQVPSAQCDFLLEAEVETLLLQHKEGTTFSSFSASELGAESFTIELGKVRPFGQNDLGRFTGIRDALRRRFRGAPAPRPARTLTVFEVVHEILNTGEGFQLHIPDDVANFTEYAPGTVIWDDPDTCYRVGERPEAIVFPNREVPVGQRAGLMIRARD
;
A
#
# COMPACT_ATOMS: atom_id res chain seq x y z
N MET A 1 -11.68 -11.12 26.10
CA MET A 1 -11.03 -12.44 25.95
C MET A 1 -11.77 -13.39 25.01
N ALA A 2 -13.08 -13.64 25.18
CA ALA A 2 -13.82 -14.60 24.33
C ALA A 2 -13.75 -14.31 22.81
N LEU A 3 -13.95 -13.05 22.40
CA LEU A 3 -13.88 -12.66 20.98
C LEU A 3 -12.49 -12.92 20.36
N ARG A 4 -11.42 -12.53 21.06
CA ARG A 4 -10.04 -12.74 20.59
C ARG A 4 -9.76 -14.22 20.40
N GLN A 5 -10.10 -15.04 21.38
CA GLN A 5 -9.93 -16.49 21.30
C GLN A 5 -10.74 -17.09 20.13
N GLN A 6 -11.93 -16.58 19.87
CA GLN A 6 -12.76 -17.03 18.75
C GLN A 6 -12.19 -16.64 17.38
N LEU A 7 -11.55 -15.47 17.27
CA LEU A 7 -10.96 -14.99 16.01
C LEU A 7 -9.56 -15.56 15.76
N PHE A 8 -8.75 -15.68 16.81
CA PHE A 8 -7.30 -15.87 16.78
C PHE A 8 -6.80 -17.08 17.59
N GLY A 9 -7.69 -17.88 18.16
CA GLY A 9 -7.33 -19.08 18.91
C GLY A 9 -6.51 -18.77 20.16
N ASN A 10 -5.38 -19.45 20.31
CA ASN A 10 -4.49 -19.28 21.48
C ASN A 10 -3.46 -18.16 21.33
N GLN A 11 -3.49 -17.43 20.20
CA GLN A 11 -2.54 -16.35 19.91
C GLN A 11 -3.03 -15.04 20.54
N GLY A 12 -2.10 -14.16 20.91
CA GLY A 12 -2.41 -12.92 21.64
C GLY A 12 -3.21 -11.92 20.80
N ASP A 13 -2.87 -11.82 19.52
CA ASP A 13 -3.46 -10.85 18.59
C ASP A 13 -3.55 -11.36 17.14
N TRP A 14 -3.98 -10.46 16.25
CA TRP A 14 -4.15 -10.74 14.82
C TRP A 14 -2.82 -11.00 14.10
N LEU A 15 -1.76 -10.28 14.47
CA LEU A 15 -0.43 -10.45 13.88
C LEU A 15 0.17 -11.80 14.27
N GLU A 16 0.25 -12.13 15.55
CA GLU A 16 0.75 -13.40 16.06
C GLU A 16 0.00 -14.58 15.43
N HIS A 17 -1.33 -14.49 15.36
CA HIS A 17 -2.15 -15.48 14.65
C HIS A 17 -1.81 -15.59 13.18
N THR A 18 -1.61 -14.47 12.50
CA THR A 18 -1.28 -14.48 11.07
C THR A 18 0.09 -15.12 10.81
N LEU A 19 1.08 -14.86 11.67
CA LEU A 19 2.43 -15.43 11.55
C LEU A 19 2.47 -16.92 11.91
N ALA A 20 1.80 -17.32 13.00
CA ALA A 20 1.77 -18.71 13.46
C ALA A 20 1.14 -19.67 12.44
N HIS A 21 0.25 -19.15 11.59
CA HIS A 21 -0.53 -19.91 10.62
C HIS A 21 -0.18 -19.58 9.17
N ALA A 22 1.01 -19.01 8.88
CA ALA A 22 1.39 -18.51 7.54
C ALA A 22 1.23 -19.53 6.38
N GLY A 23 1.29 -20.83 6.66
CA GLY A 23 1.09 -21.91 5.68
C GLY A 23 -0.31 -22.54 5.67
N ASP A 24 -1.21 -22.10 6.54
CA ASP A 24 -2.49 -22.77 6.79
C ASP A 24 -3.64 -22.14 6.00
N THR A 25 -4.59 -22.99 5.58
CA THR A 25 -5.91 -22.54 5.14
C THR A 25 -6.89 -22.68 6.29
N LEU A 26 -7.30 -21.56 6.86
CA LEU A 26 -8.19 -21.52 8.02
C LEU A 26 -9.63 -21.20 7.60
N PRO A 27 -10.64 -21.81 8.24
CA PRO A 27 -12.03 -21.48 7.98
C PRO A 27 -12.33 -20.03 8.37
N GLU A 28 -13.41 -19.47 7.79
CA GLU A 28 -13.93 -18.19 8.23
C GLU A 28 -14.44 -18.29 9.68
N THR A 29 -14.25 -17.22 10.43
CA THR A 29 -14.82 -17.05 11.78
C THR A 29 -15.33 -15.62 11.91
N GLU A 30 -16.35 -15.42 12.72
CA GLU A 30 -16.96 -14.11 12.93
C GLU A 30 -17.23 -13.87 14.41
N GLY A 31 -17.39 -12.62 14.79
CA GLY A 31 -17.80 -12.21 16.12
C GLY A 31 -18.31 -10.77 16.13
N ARG A 32 -18.47 -10.22 17.32
CA ARG A 32 -18.94 -8.84 17.52
C ARG A 32 -17.98 -8.06 18.39
N LEU A 33 -17.60 -6.87 17.93
CA LEU A 33 -16.87 -5.87 18.70
C LEU A 33 -17.73 -5.32 19.85
N PRO A 34 -17.14 -4.66 20.86
CA PRO A 34 -17.86 -4.10 22.00
C PRO A 34 -18.96 -3.09 21.62
N ASP A 35 -18.80 -2.36 20.51
CA ASP A 35 -19.80 -1.43 19.99
C ASP A 35 -20.94 -2.10 19.20
N GLY A 36 -20.92 -3.44 19.09
CA GLY A 36 -21.88 -4.26 18.36
C GLY A 36 -21.51 -4.52 16.89
N SER A 37 -20.46 -3.87 16.37
CA SER A 37 -20.00 -4.02 15.00
C SER A 37 -19.56 -5.45 14.75
N ARG A 38 -19.82 -5.96 13.54
CA ARG A 38 -19.44 -7.33 13.17
C ARG A 38 -17.99 -7.33 12.70
N ILE A 39 -17.22 -8.34 13.12
CA ILE A 39 -15.88 -8.62 12.62
C ILE A 39 -15.85 -10.06 12.09
N ARG A 40 -15.29 -10.27 10.90
CA ARG A 40 -15.16 -11.58 10.27
C ARG A 40 -13.75 -11.78 9.73
N ARG A 41 -13.07 -12.84 10.16
CA ARG A 41 -11.83 -13.32 9.54
C ARG A 41 -12.21 -14.11 8.28
N ARG A 42 -12.02 -13.48 7.11
CA ARG A 42 -12.37 -14.06 5.78
C ARG A 42 -11.31 -15.04 5.29
N ALA A 43 -10.06 -14.78 5.66
CA ALA A 43 -8.93 -15.65 5.38
C ALA A 43 -7.82 -15.34 6.40
N LEU A 44 -6.72 -16.09 6.33
CA LEU A 44 -5.52 -15.74 7.08
C LEU A 44 -5.06 -14.32 6.73
N GLY A 45 -4.91 -13.47 7.75
CA GLY A 45 -4.52 -12.07 7.58
C GLY A 45 -5.59 -11.19 6.92
N VAL A 46 -6.85 -11.63 6.76
CA VAL A 46 -7.90 -10.82 6.13
C VAL A 46 -9.10 -10.70 7.06
N LEU A 47 -9.38 -9.48 7.52
CA LEU A 47 -10.50 -9.15 8.40
C LEU A 47 -11.45 -8.19 7.70
N GLU A 48 -12.73 -8.53 7.69
CA GLU A 48 -13.82 -7.64 7.26
C GLU A 48 -14.59 -7.17 8.50
N LEU A 49 -14.72 -5.85 8.66
CA LEU A 49 -15.44 -5.23 9.76
C LEU A 49 -16.64 -4.45 9.20
N THR A 50 -17.82 -4.71 9.75
CA THR A 50 -19.06 -4.01 9.39
C THR A 50 -19.58 -3.23 10.60
N PRO A 51 -19.71 -1.90 10.53
CA PRO A 51 -20.21 -1.09 11.63
C PRO A 51 -21.64 -1.48 12.02
N ALA A 52 -21.96 -1.41 13.32
CA ALA A 52 -23.32 -1.70 13.81
C ALA A 52 -24.37 -0.66 13.37
N ARG A 53 -23.92 0.58 13.14
CA ARG A 53 -24.75 1.74 12.82
C ARG A 53 -24.22 2.41 11.55
N ALA A 54 -24.88 2.12 10.43
CA ALA A 54 -24.44 2.63 9.13
C ALA A 54 -24.54 4.17 9.03
N GLU A 55 -25.47 4.78 9.77
CA GLU A 55 -25.68 6.23 9.85
C GLU A 55 -24.51 6.99 10.49
N ALA A 56 -23.62 6.30 11.21
CA ALA A 56 -22.42 6.91 11.78
C ALA A 56 -21.34 7.21 10.72
N ASN A 57 -21.46 6.65 9.52
CA ASN A 57 -20.50 6.82 8.43
C ASN A 57 -20.66 8.17 7.72
N ALA A 58 -20.27 9.27 8.37
CA ALA A 58 -20.42 10.61 7.80
C ALA A 58 -19.63 10.82 6.50
N ASN A 59 -18.53 10.08 6.31
CA ASN A 59 -17.72 10.13 5.09
C ASN A 59 -18.34 9.36 3.90
N GLN A 60 -19.39 8.56 4.12
CA GLN A 60 -20.05 7.75 3.08
C GLN A 60 -19.06 6.87 2.28
N GLU A 61 -18.09 6.29 2.98
CA GLU A 61 -17.01 5.51 2.37
C GLU A 61 -16.91 4.09 2.92
N ALA A 62 -16.25 3.20 2.18
CA ALA A 62 -15.74 1.92 2.63
C ALA A 62 -14.22 1.90 2.40
N LEU A 63 -13.47 1.28 3.31
CA LEU A 63 -12.02 1.33 3.31
C LEU A 63 -11.40 -0.04 3.18
N ILE A 64 -10.47 -0.17 2.24
CA ILE A 64 -9.50 -1.27 2.22
C ILE A 64 -8.20 -0.70 2.78
N VAL A 65 -7.60 -1.36 3.76
CA VAL A 65 -6.27 -1.00 4.27
C VAL A 65 -5.42 -2.25 4.29
N SER A 66 -4.36 -2.24 3.49
CA SER A 66 -3.44 -3.36 3.37
C SER A 66 -2.04 -2.98 3.85
N ALA A 67 -1.35 -3.93 4.46
CA ALA A 67 0.03 -3.82 4.88
C ALA A 67 0.74 -5.15 4.66
N GLY A 68 2.07 -5.12 4.57
CA GLY A 68 2.85 -6.34 4.44
C GLY A 68 2.60 -7.10 3.13
N VAL A 69 2.27 -6.39 2.05
CA VAL A 69 2.35 -6.96 0.70
C VAL A 69 3.78 -7.42 0.42
N HIS A 70 4.77 -6.69 0.93
CA HIS A 70 6.12 -7.17 1.14
C HIS A 70 6.34 -7.55 2.62
N GLY A 71 6.91 -8.73 2.88
CA GLY A 71 6.95 -9.30 4.22
C GLY A 71 7.87 -8.58 5.21
N ASN A 72 8.94 -7.97 4.71
CA ASN A 72 9.92 -7.27 5.53
C ASN A 72 9.48 -5.87 5.99
N GLU A 73 8.37 -5.33 5.45
CA GLU A 73 7.88 -3.99 5.71
C GLU A 73 6.95 -3.98 6.93
N THR A 74 7.55 -4.05 8.12
CA THR A 74 6.81 -4.43 9.33
C THR A 74 6.11 -3.29 10.07
N ALA A 75 6.57 -2.03 9.94
CA ALA A 75 5.97 -0.92 10.68
C ALA A 75 4.47 -0.73 10.42
N PRO A 76 3.99 -0.75 9.16
CA PRO A 76 2.56 -0.58 8.89
C PRO A 76 1.74 -1.78 9.40
N ILE A 77 2.33 -2.98 9.45
CA ILE A 77 1.69 -4.17 10.02
C ILE A 77 1.43 -3.96 11.52
N GLU A 78 2.43 -3.47 12.26
CA GLU A 78 2.30 -3.18 13.69
C GLU A 78 1.29 -2.07 13.97
N VAL A 79 1.25 -1.02 13.12
CA VAL A 79 0.25 0.06 13.20
C VAL A 79 -1.17 -0.50 13.02
N LEU A 80 -1.40 -1.33 12.00
CA LEU A 80 -2.74 -1.90 11.77
C LEU A 80 -3.14 -2.88 12.89
N ASN A 81 -2.20 -3.66 13.40
CA ASN A 81 -2.45 -4.53 14.55
C ASN A 81 -2.89 -3.69 15.76
N GLY A 82 -2.15 -2.64 16.12
CA GLY A 82 -2.53 -1.75 17.23
C GLY A 82 -3.90 -1.07 17.06
N LEU A 83 -4.24 -0.62 15.84
CA LEU A 83 -5.56 -0.05 15.56
C LEU A 83 -6.69 -1.06 15.70
N LEU A 84 -6.47 -2.32 15.32
CA LEU A 84 -7.44 -3.39 15.52
C LEU A 84 -7.60 -3.72 17.02
N GLU A 85 -6.50 -3.74 17.77
CA GLU A 85 -6.50 -3.99 19.21
C GLU A 85 -7.37 -2.95 19.96
N GLU A 86 -7.26 -1.68 19.57
CA GLU A 86 -8.13 -0.61 20.08
C GLU A 86 -9.62 -0.93 19.86
N LEU A 87 -10.00 -1.39 18.66
CA LEU A 87 -11.39 -1.74 18.35
C LEU A 87 -11.85 -2.97 19.16
N LEU A 88 -10.99 -3.97 19.33
CA LEU A 88 -11.28 -5.18 20.12
C LEU A 88 -11.45 -4.89 21.61
N GLU A 89 -10.77 -3.86 22.11
CA GLU A 89 -10.86 -3.37 23.49
C GLU A 89 -12.01 -2.38 23.71
N GLY A 90 -12.66 -1.92 22.64
CA GLY A 90 -13.77 -0.96 22.70
C GLY A 90 -13.31 0.50 22.79
N HIS A 91 -12.08 0.79 22.41
CA HIS A 91 -11.54 2.14 22.30
C HIS A 91 -12.07 2.87 21.06
N GLY A 92 -13.30 3.38 21.19
CA GLY A 92 -14.03 4.06 20.13
C GLY A 92 -14.95 3.14 19.33
N SER A 93 -15.81 3.73 18.50
CA SER A 93 -16.79 2.98 17.70
C SER A 93 -16.42 3.00 16.23
N LEU A 94 -16.58 1.85 15.58
CA LEU A 94 -16.43 1.72 14.15
C LEU A 94 -17.62 2.36 13.44
N ALA A 95 -17.36 3.22 12.47
CA ALA A 95 -18.39 3.85 11.66
C ALA A 95 -18.29 3.51 10.18
N CYS A 96 -17.08 3.16 9.70
CA CYS A 96 -16.83 2.84 8.30
C CYS A 96 -16.65 1.32 8.11
N PRO A 97 -17.22 0.69 7.07
CA PRO A 97 -16.87 -0.68 6.71
C PRO A 97 -15.38 -0.79 6.35
N LEU A 98 -14.68 -1.78 6.90
CA LEU A 98 -13.24 -1.98 6.70
C LEU A 98 -12.95 -3.37 6.15
N LEU A 99 -11.97 -3.43 5.24
CA LEU A 99 -11.25 -4.64 4.90
C LEU A 99 -9.77 -4.43 5.27
N LEU A 100 -9.33 -5.07 6.35
CA LEU A 100 -7.94 -5.03 6.81
C LEU A 100 -7.19 -6.25 6.29
N ILE A 101 -6.02 -6.03 5.70
CA ILE A 101 -5.24 -7.07 5.00
C ILE A 101 -3.79 -7.07 5.46
N LEU A 102 -3.30 -8.23 5.91
CA LEU A 102 -1.90 -8.59 5.99
C LEU A 102 -1.54 -9.43 4.76
N GLY A 103 -0.79 -8.81 3.84
CA GLY A 103 -0.66 -9.25 2.46
C GLY A 103 0.01 -10.61 2.29
N ASN A 104 1.24 -10.75 2.75
CA ASN A 104 2.09 -11.92 2.49
C ASN A 104 2.66 -12.54 3.78
N PRO A 105 1.85 -13.30 4.56
CA PRO A 105 2.30 -13.91 5.81
C PRO A 105 3.55 -14.79 5.68
N ALA A 106 3.70 -15.53 4.57
CA ALA A 106 4.87 -16.36 4.33
C ALA A 106 6.16 -15.51 4.23
N ALA A 107 6.13 -14.40 3.51
CA ALA A 107 7.26 -13.47 3.44
C ALA A 107 7.51 -12.76 4.79
N MET A 108 6.46 -12.46 5.56
CA MET A 108 6.60 -11.88 6.91
C MET A 108 7.36 -12.82 7.84
N VAL A 109 7.00 -14.11 7.85
CA VAL A 109 7.70 -15.14 8.64
C VAL A 109 9.16 -15.30 8.18
N ALA A 110 9.39 -15.25 6.87
CA ALA A 110 10.75 -15.30 6.32
C ALA A 110 11.57 -14.02 6.60
N GLY A 111 10.94 -12.91 6.97
CA GLY A 111 11.59 -11.61 7.12
C GLY A 111 12.12 -11.03 5.80
N THR A 112 11.61 -11.50 4.66
CA THR A 112 12.06 -11.11 3.31
C THR A 112 11.02 -10.25 2.61
N ARG A 113 11.43 -9.56 1.53
CA ARG A 113 10.51 -8.75 0.72
C ARG A 113 9.41 -9.61 0.09
N PHE A 114 9.78 -10.77 -0.43
CA PHE A 114 8.89 -11.80 -0.98
C PHE A 114 9.61 -13.15 -0.87
N VAL A 115 8.92 -14.26 -1.13
CA VAL A 115 9.51 -15.61 -1.10
C VAL A 115 10.04 -15.95 -2.50
N ASP A 116 9.18 -16.00 -3.50
CA ASP A 116 9.56 -16.35 -4.88
C ASP A 116 9.54 -15.12 -5.80
N VAL A 117 8.45 -14.35 -5.77
CA VAL A 117 8.21 -13.25 -6.71
C VAL A 117 7.56 -12.06 -6.00
N ASN A 118 7.88 -10.85 -6.47
CA ASN A 118 7.30 -9.64 -5.92
C ASN A 118 5.77 -9.61 -6.12
N MET A 119 5.01 -9.88 -5.05
CA MET A 119 3.55 -9.92 -5.09
C MET A 119 2.92 -8.61 -5.55
N ASN A 120 3.54 -7.45 -5.26
CA ASN A 120 3.05 -6.14 -5.72
C ASN A 120 3.28 -5.89 -7.23
N ARG A 121 3.63 -6.93 -8.00
CA ARG A 121 3.65 -6.95 -9.46
C ARG A 121 2.65 -7.93 -10.06
N LEU A 122 1.90 -8.65 -9.21
CA LEU A 122 1.01 -9.74 -9.60
C LEU A 122 -0.49 -9.37 -9.54
N PHE A 123 -0.81 -8.15 -9.11
CA PHE A 123 -2.19 -7.68 -9.12
C PHE A 123 -2.62 -7.21 -10.51
N HIS A 124 -3.88 -6.80 -10.61
CA HIS A 124 -4.53 -6.38 -11.84
C HIS A 124 -4.47 -7.50 -12.89
N GLY A 125 -4.66 -8.75 -12.42
CA GLY A 125 -4.63 -9.94 -13.26
C GLY A 125 -3.24 -10.45 -13.66
N ALA A 126 -2.16 -9.76 -13.29
CA ALA A 126 -0.80 -10.17 -13.68
C ALA A 126 -0.41 -11.55 -13.12
N HIS A 127 -0.97 -11.98 -11.98
CA HIS A 127 -0.82 -13.32 -11.40
C HIS A 127 -1.25 -14.47 -12.34
N ARG A 128 -2.00 -14.18 -13.42
CA ARG A 128 -2.41 -15.19 -14.41
C ARG A 128 -1.40 -15.43 -15.53
N ARG A 129 -0.33 -14.64 -15.61
CA ARG A 129 0.72 -14.84 -16.63
C ARG A 129 1.41 -16.20 -16.42
N ALA A 130 1.78 -16.84 -17.51
CA ALA A 130 2.38 -18.18 -17.50
C ALA A 130 3.62 -18.26 -16.58
N ASP A 131 4.44 -17.21 -16.56
CA ASP A 131 5.65 -17.11 -15.73
C ASP A 131 5.39 -17.21 -14.22
N TYR A 132 4.15 -16.96 -13.77
CA TYR A 132 3.76 -16.99 -12.37
C TYR A 132 2.87 -18.19 -12.01
N GLN A 133 2.60 -19.09 -12.96
CA GLN A 133 1.77 -20.26 -12.72
C GLN A 133 2.39 -21.14 -11.61
N GLY A 134 1.57 -21.49 -10.61
CA GLY A 134 2.00 -22.30 -9.47
C GLY A 134 2.79 -21.57 -8.39
N ARG A 135 3.06 -20.26 -8.54
CA ARG A 135 3.72 -19.47 -7.50
C ARG A 135 2.78 -19.16 -6.33
N PRO A 136 3.20 -19.32 -5.07
CA PRO A 136 2.39 -18.99 -3.90
C PRO A 136 1.89 -17.54 -3.88
N GLU A 137 2.74 -16.57 -4.23
CA GLU A 137 2.33 -15.16 -4.27
C GLU A 137 1.30 -14.88 -5.37
N ALA A 138 1.30 -15.62 -6.47
CA ALA A 138 0.30 -15.48 -7.52
C ALA A 138 -1.08 -15.95 -7.03
N ALA A 139 -1.12 -17.10 -6.34
CA ALA A 139 -2.34 -17.59 -5.70
C ALA A 139 -2.84 -16.62 -4.61
N ARG A 140 -1.92 -16.07 -3.80
CA ARG A 140 -2.25 -15.08 -2.77
C ARG A 140 -2.79 -13.78 -3.38
N ALA A 141 -2.14 -13.22 -4.40
CA ALA A 141 -2.59 -12.02 -5.09
C ALA A 141 -4.01 -12.21 -5.65
N ARG A 142 -4.28 -13.34 -6.30
CA ARG A 142 -5.63 -13.69 -6.78
C ARG A 142 -6.66 -13.69 -5.65
N ALA A 143 -6.36 -14.36 -4.53
CA ALA A 143 -7.27 -14.44 -3.39
C ALA A 143 -7.54 -13.06 -2.78
N LEU A 144 -6.53 -12.20 -2.67
CA LEU A 144 -6.68 -10.83 -2.18
C LEU A 144 -7.55 -9.99 -3.13
N GLU A 145 -7.36 -10.08 -4.45
CA GLU A 145 -8.25 -9.42 -5.41
C GLU A 145 -9.70 -9.88 -5.25
N ASP A 146 -9.93 -11.19 -5.05
CA ASP A 146 -11.28 -11.74 -4.87
C ASP A 146 -11.96 -11.24 -3.58
N HIS A 147 -11.21 -11.11 -2.49
CA HIS A 147 -11.71 -10.49 -1.26
C HIS A 147 -12.05 -9.00 -1.45
N CYS A 148 -11.19 -8.24 -2.14
CA CYS A 148 -11.47 -6.84 -2.44
C CYS A 148 -12.68 -6.67 -3.35
N ARG A 149 -12.85 -7.52 -4.38
CA ARG A 149 -14.05 -7.54 -5.23
C ARG A 149 -15.30 -7.84 -4.42
N ALA A 150 -15.25 -8.82 -3.52
CA ALA A 150 -16.39 -9.16 -2.67
C ALA A 150 -16.75 -8.00 -1.75
N PHE A 151 -15.76 -7.39 -1.09
CA PHE A 151 -15.96 -6.23 -0.22
C PHE A 151 -16.56 -5.03 -0.95
N ALA A 152 -16.02 -4.70 -2.13
CA ALA A 152 -16.52 -3.62 -2.97
C ALA A 152 -17.97 -3.86 -3.43
N ARG A 153 -18.31 -5.10 -3.83
CA ARG A 153 -19.70 -5.46 -4.18
C ARG A 153 -20.66 -5.35 -3.00
N THR A 154 -20.25 -5.78 -1.81
CA THR A 154 -21.08 -5.69 -0.60
C THR A 154 -21.38 -4.23 -0.23
N HIS A 155 -20.46 -3.32 -0.52
CA HIS A 155 -20.55 -1.89 -0.16
C HIS A 155 -20.66 -0.97 -1.38
N SER A 156 -21.27 -1.43 -2.48
CA SER A 156 -21.29 -0.72 -3.76
C SER A 156 -21.99 0.65 -3.75
N GLY A 157 -22.70 0.98 -2.67
CA GLY A 157 -23.33 2.30 -2.47
C GLY A 157 -22.42 3.33 -1.79
N LEU A 158 -21.19 2.96 -1.41
CA LEU A 158 -20.23 3.82 -0.73
C LEU A 158 -19.04 4.15 -1.65
N ALA A 159 -18.43 5.31 -1.44
CA ALA A 159 -17.13 5.60 -2.05
C ALA A 159 -16.08 4.62 -1.54
N LEU A 160 -15.24 4.05 -2.41
CA LEU A 160 -14.23 3.08 -2.00
C LEU A 160 -12.85 3.77 -1.94
N SER A 161 -12.16 3.64 -0.82
CA SER A 161 -10.73 4.02 -0.74
C SER A 161 -9.87 2.79 -0.44
N HIS A 162 -8.63 2.77 -0.94
CA HIS A 162 -7.66 1.71 -0.65
C HIS A 162 -6.27 2.28 -0.32
N TYR A 163 -5.81 2.07 0.91
CA TYR A 163 -4.47 2.44 1.35
C TYR A 163 -3.60 1.20 1.49
N ASP A 164 -2.67 1.04 0.55
CA ASP A 164 -1.64 0.00 0.54
C ASP A 164 -0.39 0.57 1.20
N LEU A 165 -0.12 0.17 2.44
CA LEU A 165 0.91 0.76 3.30
C LEU A 165 2.23 -0.01 3.20
N HIS A 166 3.29 0.71 2.87
CA HIS A 166 4.64 0.19 2.60
C HIS A 166 5.69 0.94 3.42
N THR A 167 6.90 0.38 3.46
CA THR A 167 8.11 1.09 3.89
C THR A 167 9.23 0.86 2.88
N ALA A 168 10.07 1.87 2.70
CA ALA A 168 11.14 1.85 1.74
C ALA A 168 12.39 1.14 2.29
N ILE A 169 13.04 0.38 1.41
CA ILE A 169 14.39 -0.16 1.63
C ILE A 169 15.45 0.90 1.29
N ARG A 170 15.16 1.77 0.33
CA ARG A 170 16.07 2.80 -0.17
C ARG A 170 15.99 4.08 0.66
N PRO A 171 17.10 4.84 0.77
CA PRO A 171 17.05 6.21 1.30
C PRO A 171 16.16 7.09 0.41
N SER A 172 15.64 8.18 0.97
CA SER A 172 14.77 9.13 0.26
C SER A 172 14.95 10.53 0.82
N HIS A 173 15.03 11.54 -0.05
CA HIS A 173 14.95 12.95 0.36
C HIS A 173 13.53 13.36 0.78
N ARG A 174 12.52 12.58 0.37
CA ARG A 174 11.13 12.69 0.84
C ARG A 174 10.81 11.39 1.59
N GLU A 175 11.02 11.38 2.90
CA GLU A 175 10.93 10.16 3.71
C GLU A 175 9.57 9.45 3.57
N LYS A 176 8.49 10.22 3.62
CA LYS A 176 7.12 9.74 3.46
C LYS A 176 6.53 10.29 2.16
N PHE A 177 6.03 9.40 1.31
CA PHE A 177 5.39 9.80 0.05
C PHE A 177 4.34 8.77 -0.38
N ALA A 178 3.35 9.22 -1.16
CA ALA A 178 2.34 8.36 -1.72
C ALA A 178 2.46 8.30 -3.24
N LEU A 179 2.04 7.19 -3.82
CA LEU A 179 1.89 6.99 -5.26
C LEU A 179 0.42 6.86 -5.58
N TYR A 180 -0.06 7.69 -6.50
CA TYR A 180 -1.42 7.62 -7.00
C TYR A 180 -1.45 6.88 -8.34
N PRO A 181 -2.15 5.74 -8.45
CA PRO A 181 -2.26 5.00 -9.70
C PRO A 181 -2.87 5.84 -10.82
N PHE A 182 -2.42 5.57 -12.04
CA PHE A 182 -2.98 6.21 -13.22
C PHE A 182 -4.36 5.64 -13.53
N VAL A 183 -5.36 6.51 -13.62
CA VAL A 183 -6.64 6.23 -14.26
C VAL A 183 -6.96 7.41 -15.17
N SER A 184 -7.27 7.13 -16.43
CA SER A 184 -7.50 8.17 -17.44
C SER A 184 -8.56 9.17 -17.01
N GLY A 185 -8.23 10.47 -17.05
CA GLY A 185 -9.12 11.57 -16.67
C GLY A 185 -9.37 11.74 -15.17
N ARG A 186 -8.81 10.89 -14.30
CA ARG A 186 -9.01 10.97 -12.84
C ARG A 186 -8.12 12.05 -12.23
N GLN A 187 -8.71 12.87 -11.37
CA GLN A 187 -8.01 13.83 -10.53
C GLN A 187 -8.03 13.36 -9.08
N VAL A 188 -6.97 13.67 -8.34
CA VAL A 188 -6.87 13.32 -6.91
C VAL A 188 -7.91 14.13 -6.13
N PRO A 189 -8.85 13.50 -5.42
CA PRO A 189 -9.84 14.23 -4.64
C PRO A 189 -9.20 14.98 -3.45
N SER A 190 -9.70 16.18 -3.13
CA SER A 190 -9.18 16.99 -2.02
C SER A 190 -9.23 16.25 -0.68
N ALA A 191 -10.29 15.48 -0.41
CA ALA A 191 -10.41 14.70 0.81
C ALA A 191 -9.29 13.63 0.96
N GLN A 192 -8.77 13.11 -0.15
CA GLN A 192 -7.63 12.19 -0.14
C GLN A 192 -6.32 12.95 0.10
N CYS A 193 -6.20 14.16 -0.45
CA CYS A 193 -5.07 15.04 -0.12
C CYS A 193 -5.05 15.37 1.38
N ASP A 194 -6.19 15.72 1.96
CA ASP A 194 -6.31 16.03 3.39
C ASP A 194 -5.93 14.82 4.26
N PHE A 195 -6.35 13.61 3.86
CA PHE A 195 -5.93 12.36 4.51
C PHE A 195 -4.41 12.17 4.48
N LEU A 196 -3.78 12.34 3.31
CA LEU A 196 -2.31 12.20 3.20
C LEU A 196 -1.59 13.22 4.09
N LEU A 197 -2.10 14.46 4.15
CA LEU A 197 -1.50 15.50 4.99
C LEU A 197 -1.68 15.25 6.49
N GLU A 198 -2.82 14.72 6.93
CA GLU A 198 -3.01 14.22 8.30
C GLU A 198 -2.07 13.05 8.60
N ALA A 199 -1.87 12.17 7.61
CA ALA A 199 -0.95 11.03 7.70
C ALA A 199 0.54 11.42 7.71
N GLU A 200 0.85 12.72 7.65
CA GLU A 200 2.21 13.28 7.51
C GLU A 200 2.92 12.83 6.22
N VAL A 201 2.14 12.56 5.18
CA VAL A 201 2.62 12.21 3.84
C VAL A 201 2.46 13.45 2.95
N GLU A 202 3.52 14.25 2.89
CA GLU A 202 3.48 15.58 2.23
C GLU A 202 3.84 15.54 0.74
N THR A 203 4.18 14.36 0.21
CA THR A 203 4.63 14.18 -1.17
C THR A 203 3.74 13.17 -1.89
N LEU A 204 3.26 13.54 -3.08
CA LEU A 204 2.40 12.70 -3.91
C LEU A 204 3.00 12.55 -5.31
N LEU A 205 3.25 11.33 -5.75
CA LEU A 205 3.69 11.02 -7.11
C LEU A 205 2.53 10.45 -7.94
N LEU A 206 2.16 11.15 -9.01
CA LEU A 206 1.14 10.72 -9.96
C LEU A 206 1.76 9.76 -10.98
N GLN A 207 1.24 8.53 -11.05
CA GLN A 207 1.60 7.61 -12.12
C GLN A 207 1.00 8.07 -13.45
N HIS A 208 1.68 7.75 -14.56
CA HIS A 208 1.31 8.17 -15.91
C HIS A 208 0.82 7.00 -16.80
N LYS A 209 0.90 5.77 -16.29
CA LYS A 209 0.49 4.53 -16.96
C LYS A 209 -0.11 3.57 -15.96
N GLU A 210 -0.99 2.69 -16.46
CA GLU A 210 -1.55 1.60 -15.67
C GLU A 210 -0.44 0.69 -15.12
N GLY A 211 -0.67 0.19 -13.91
CA GLY A 211 0.26 -0.69 -13.20
C GLY A 211 -0.37 -2.02 -12.82
N THR A 212 0.46 -2.88 -12.23
CA THR A 212 0.08 -4.18 -11.68
C THR A 212 0.28 -4.24 -10.16
N THR A 213 0.33 -3.06 -9.51
CA THR A 213 0.35 -2.95 -8.05
C THR A 213 -1.05 -3.19 -7.48
N PHE A 214 -1.13 -3.47 -6.18
CA PHE A 214 -2.40 -3.70 -5.51
C PHE A 214 -3.29 -2.46 -5.54
N SER A 215 -2.67 -1.29 -5.33
CA SER A 215 -3.31 0.01 -5.52
C SER A 215 -3.83 0.19 -6.96
N SER A 216 -3.03 -0.08 -7.99
CA SER A 216 -3.48 -0.02 -9.39
C SER A 216 -4.70 -0.90 -9.67
N PHE A 217 -4.71 -2.15 -9.18
CA PHE A 217 -5.88 -3.03 -9.28
C PHE A 217 -7.13 -2.37 -8.70
N SER A 218 -7.05 -1.88 -7.47
CA SER A 218 -8.23 -1.29 -6.81
C SER A 218 -8.69 0.01 -7.49
N ALA A 219 -7.77 0.84 -8.01
CA ALA A 219 -8.12 2.05 -8.73
C ALA A 219 -8.83 1.77 -10.05
N SER A 220 -8.26 0.87 -10.86
CA SER A 220 -8.72 0.59 -12.22
C SER A 220 -9.94 -0.33 -12.23
N GLU A 221 -9.93 -1.41 -11.43
CA GLU A 221 -10.98 -2.43 -11.48
C GLU A 221 -12.14 -2.14 -10.52
N LEU A 222 -11.86 -1.57 -9.34
CA LEU A 222 -12.89 -1.33 -8.31
C LEU A 222 -13.34 0.13 -8.24
N GLY A 223 -12.73 1.03 -9.03
CA GLY A 223 -13.01 2.45 -8.96
C GLY A 223 -12.56 3.13 -7.66
N ALA A 224 -11.67 2.50 -6.89
CA ALA A 224 -11.24 3.02 -5.60
C ALA A 224 -10.33 4.24 -5.74
N GLU A 225 -10.44 5.18 -4.81
CA GLU A 225 -9.39 6.15 -4.53
C GLU A 225 -8.27 5.45 -3.77
N SER A 226 -7.18 5.12 -4.45
CA SER A 226 -6.17 4.24 -3.88
C SER A 226 -4.76 4.79 -3.97
N PHE A 227 -3.93 4.36 -3.03
CA PHE A 227 -2.57 4.85 -2.86
C PHE A 227 -1.66 3.71 -2.41
N THR A 228 -0.47 3.64 -2.98
CA THR A 228 0.66 3.00 -2.29
C THR A 228 1.34 4.08 -1.45
N ILE A 229 1.45 3.88 -0.14
CA ILE A 229 1.97 4.88 0.79
C ILE A 229 3.27 4.36 1.42
N GLU A 230 4.38 5.01 1.11
CA GLU A 230 5.69 4.74 1.67
C GLU A 230 5.85 5.56 2.95
N LEU A 231 5.95 4.88 4.10
CA LEU A 231 5.87 5.50 5.43
C LEU A 231 7.24 5.68 6.13
N GLY A 232 8.33 5.52 5.39
CA GLY A 232 9.69 5.65 5.91
C GLY A 232 10.48 4.35 5.73
N LYS A 233 11.46 4.11 6.62
CA LYS A 233 12.45 3.03 6.44
C LYS A 233 11.98 1.70 7.00
N VAL A 234 12.27 0.63 6.27
CA VAL A 234 12.07 -0.76 6.72
C VAL A 234 12.89 -1.10 7.97
N ARG A 235 12.25 -1.76 8.95
CA ARG A 235 12.91 -2.44 10.09
C ARG A 235 12.22 -3.79 10.36
N PRO A 236 12.88 -4.73 11.05
CA PRO A 236 12.25 -5.93 11.56
C PRO A 236 11.16 -5.63 12.60
N PHE A 237 10.26 -6.60 12.84
CA PHE A 237 9.27 -6.53 13.91
C PHE A 237 9.91 -6.21 15.27
N GLY A 238 9.24 -5.39 16.07
CA GLY A 238 9.69 -4.94 17.38
C GLY A 238 10.81 -3.88 17.35
N GLN A 239 11.31 -3.50 16.17
CA GLN A 239 12.39 -2.51 16.03
C GLN A 239 11.92 -1.20 15.38
N ASN A 240 10.63 -1.08 15.06
CA ASN A 240 10.08 0.17 14.55
C ASN A 240 9.84 1.15 15.69
N ASP A 241 10.29 2.39 15.52
CA ASP A 241 9.84 3.49 16.36
C ASP A 241 8.43 3.91 15.90
N LEU A 242 7.40 3.33 16.53
CA LEU A 242 6.00 3.62 16.22
C LEU A 242 5.62 5.10 16.46
N GLY A 243 6.44 5.85 17.21
CA GLY A 243 6.32 7.31 17.36
C GLY A 243 6.46 8.06 16.03
N ARG A 244 7.15 7.48 15.03
CA ARG A 244 7.27 8.06 13.68
C ARG A 244 6.06 7.81 12.79
N PHE A 245 5.14 6.95 13.22
CA PHE A 245 3.96 6.52 12.46
C PHE A 245 2.65 7.06 13.07
N THR A 246 2.74 8.04 13.98
CA THR A 246 1.57 8.66 14.63
C THR A 246 0.63 9.30 13.62
N GLY A 247 1.16 10.00 12.61
CA GLY A 247 0.35 10.62 11.55
C GLY A 247 -0.58 9.61 10.88
N ILE A 248 -0.03 8.57 10.25
CA ILE A 248 -0.85 7.55 9.56
C ILE A 248 -1.78 6.80 10.52
N ARG A 249 -1.31 6.48 11.74
CA ARG A 249 -2.14 5.84 12.76
C ARG A 249 -3.36 6.69 13.07
N ASP A 250 -3.17 7.97 13.34
CA ASP A 250 -4.24 8.88 13.78
C ASP A 250 -5.20 9.21 12.62
N ALA A 251 -4.68 9.37 11.39
CA ALA A 251 -5.48 9.53 10.18
C ALA A 251 -6.39 8.31 9.92
N LEU A 252 -5.84 7.08 9.99
CA LEU A 252 -6.62 5.85 9.84
C LEU A 252 -7.64 5.69 10.98
N ARG A 253 -7.23 5.89 12.23
CA ARG A 253 -8.12 5.85 13.41
C ARG A 253 -9.31 6.79 13.23
N ARG A 254 -9.07 8.00 12.71
CA ARG A 254 -10.13 8.98 12.42
C ARG A 254 -11.07 8.49 11.31
N ARG A 255 -10.53 7.98 10.21
CA ARG A 255 -11.34 7.44 9.11
C ARG A 255 -12.16 6.20 9.50
N PHE A 256 -11.62 5.31 10.33
CA PHE A 256 -12.37 4.15 10.85
C PHE A 256 -13.60 4.59 11.65
N ARG A 257 -13.49 5.72 12.34
CA ARG A 257 -14.56 6.37 13.11
C ARG A 257 -15.46 7.28 12.26
N GLY A 258 -15.30 7.28 10.94
CA GLY A 258 -16.16 8.02 10.01
C GLY A 258 -16.01 9.54 10.11
N ALA A 259 -14.94 10.02 10.75
CA ALA A 259 -14.69 11.45 10.89
C ALA A 259 -13.89 11.99 9.68
N PRO A 260 -14.16 13.22 9.25
CA PRO A 260 -13.40 13.85 8.17
C PRO A 260 -12.00 14.23 8.65
N ALA A 261 -11.03 14.22 7.74
CA ALA A 261 -9.68 14.72 8.02
C ALA A 261 -9.73 16.17 8.54
N PRO A 262 -8.83 16.57 9.45
CA PRO A 262 -8.73 17.96 9.88
C PRO A 262 -8.32 18.83 8.69
N ARG A 263 -8.70 20.10 8.72
CA ARG A 263 -8.25 21.06 7.71
C ARG A 263 -6.71 21.11 7.70
N PRO A 264 -6.06 20.88 6.55
CA PRO A 264 -4.61 20.84 6.51
C PRO A 264 -4.02 22.24 6.74
N ALA A 265 -2.88 22.28 7.45
CA ALA A 265 -2.08 23.51 7.64
C ALA A 265 -1.01 23.69 6.55
N ARG A 266 -0.84 22.69 5.68
CA ARG A 266 0.22 22.55 4.69
C ARG A 266 -0.37 22.12 3.35
N THR A 267 0.41 22.17 2.29
CA THR A 267 0.01 21.70 0.95
C THR A 267 0.86 20.51 0.52
N LEU A 268 0.30 19.64 -0.31
CA LEU A 268 1.05 18.53 -0.90
C LEU A 268 2.04 19.06 -1.94
N THR A 269 3.26 18.53 -1.93
CA THR A 269 4.15 18.60 -3.09
C THR A 269 3.78 17.48 -4.05
N VAL A 270 3.25 17.83 -5.22
CA VAL A 270 2.83 16.86 -6.23
C VAL A 270 3.92 16.71 -7.28
N PHE A 271 4.25 15.49 -7.64
CA PHE A 271 5.17 15.14 -8.71
C PHE A 271 4.43 14.38 -9.82
N GLU A 272 4.87 14.60 -11.05
CA GLU A 272 4.46 13.83 -12.23
C GLU A 272 5.64 13.03 -12.78
N VAL A 273 5.36 11.88 -13.39
CA VAL A 273 6.37 11.14 -14.14
C VAL A 273 6.59 11.82 -15.49
N VAL A 274 7.85 12.15 -15.79
CA VAL A 274 8.26 12.73 -17.07
C VAL A 274 8.96 11.73 -17.98
N HIS A 275 9.58 10.69 -17.41
CA HIS A 275 10.20 9.61 -18.19
C HIS A 275 10.20 8.28 -17.41
N GLU A 276 9.92 7.19 -18.12
CA GLU A 276 10.01 5.83 -17.60
C GLU A 276 11.29 5.17 -18.12
N ILE A 277 12.12 4.68 -17.21
CA ILE A 277 13.36 3.99 -17.57
C ILE A 277 13.05 2.50 -17.63
N LEU A 278 13.22 1.89 -18.80
CA LEU A 278 13.07 0.45 -19.02
C LEU A 278 14.44 -0.17 -19.25
N ASN A 279 14.70 -1.34 -18.68
CA ASN A 279 15.89 -2.11 -19.05
C ASN A 279 15.72 -2.63 -20.49
N THR A 280 16.47 -2.07 -21.43
CA THR A 280 16.39 -2.43 -22.86
C THR A 280 17.20 -3.67 -23.23
N GLY A 281 18.01 -4.21 -22.31
CA GLY A 281 18.78 -5.43 -22.51
C GLY A 281 20.24 -5.17 -22.80
N GLU A 282 20.78 -5.78 -23.87
CA GLU A 282 22.20 -5.73 -24.17
C GLU A 282 22.67 -4.29 -24.41
N GLY A 283 23.72 -3.86 -23.70
CA GLY A 283 24.24 -2.50 -23.78
C GLY A 283 23.51 -1.46 -22.93
N PHE A 284 22.41 -1.80 -22.26
CA PHE A 284 21.71 -0.90 -21.34
C PHE A 284 22.60 -0.50 -20.16
N GLN A 285 22.78 0.80 -19.94
CA GLN A 285 23.52 1.38 -18.83
C GLN A 285 22.68 2.42 -18.11
N LEU A 286 22.35 2.17 -16.84
CA LEU A 286 21.79 3.17 -15.94
C LEU A 286 22.92 3.95 -15.26
N HIS A 287 23.05 5.24 -15.52
CA HIS A 287 24.06 6.13 -14.94
C HIS A 287 23.64 6.73 -13.61
N ILE A 288 22.94 5.92 -12.81
CA ILE A 288 22.50 6.28 -11.47
C ILE A 288 23.17 5.33 -10.46
N PRO A 289 23.78 5.86 -9.39
CA PRO A 289 24.35 5.03 -8.32
C PRO A 289 23.29 4.14 -7.65
N ASP A 290 23.67 2.92 -7.27
CA ASP A 290 22.75 1.96 -6.66
C ASP A 290 22.25 2.36 -5.28
N ASP A 291 22.98 3.23 -4.58
CA ASP A 291 22.67 3.74 -3.25
C ASP A 291 21.99 5.10 -3.25
N VAL A 292 21.67 5.64 -4.44
CA VAL A 292 21.04 6.96 -4.56
C VAL A 292 19.71 7.02 -3.79
N ALA A 293 19.45 8.16 -3.16
CA ALA A 293 18.18 8.40 -2.51
C ALA A 293 17.06 8.61 -3.55
N ASN A 294 15.86 8.10 -3.27
CA ASN A 294 14.67 8.55 -3.98
C ASN A 294 14.55 10.07 -3.86
N PHE A 295 14.02 10.70 -4.91
CA PHE A 295 13.91 12.15 -5.06
C PHE A 295 15.27 12.88 -5.14
N THR A 296 16.35 12.20 -5.55
CA THR A 296 17.62 12.87 -5.90
C THR A 296 17.46 13.59 -7.23
N GLU A 297 17.73 14.89 -7.23
CA GLU A 297 17.60 15.76 -8.40
C GLU A 297 18.86 15.72 -9.28
N TYR A 298 18.64 15.77 -10.59
CA TYR A 298 19.66 15.88 -11.62
C TYR A 298 19.41 17.14 -12.46
N ALA A 299 20.50 17.83 -12.83
CA ALA A 299 20.44 19.06 -13.60
C ALA A 299 20.19 18.79 -15.10
N PRO A 300 19.64 19.77 -15.84
CA PRO A 300 19.50 19.71 -17.30
C PRO A 300 20.75 19.20 -18.02
N GLY A 301 20.56 18.31 -18.99
CA GLY A 301 21.63 17.72 -19.81
C GLY A 301 22.36 16.51 -19.19
N THR A 302 22.11 16.21 -17.90
CA THR A 302 22.67 15.03 -17.23
C THR A 302 22.20 13.75 -17.92
N VAL A 303 23.12 12.83 -18.25
CA VAL A 303 22.78 11.51 -18.77
C VAL A 303 22.27 10.64 -17.64
N ILE A 304 21.08 10.07 -17.80
CA ILE A 304 20.50 9.17 -16.80
C ILE A 304 20.68 7.72 -17.22
N TRP A 305 20.45 7.40 -18.49
CA TRP A 305 20.71 6.07 -19.04
C TRP A 305 20.94 6.15 -20.54
N ASP A 306 21.66 5.17 -21.07
CA ASP A 306 21.79 4.95 -22.50
C ASP A 306 21.91 3.47 -22.84
N ASP A 307 21.69 3.17 -24.11
CA ASP A 307 21.99 1.92 -24.80
C ASP A 307 22.55 2.26 -26.20
N PRO A 308 22.86 1.28 -27.07
CA PRO A 308 23.41 1.55 -28.39
C PRO A 308 22.52 2.42 -29.30
N ASP A 309 21.20 2.47 -29.06
CA ASP A 309 20.21 3.13 -29.92
C ASP A 309 19.69 4.45 -29.32
N THR A 310 19.64 4.56 -28.00
CA THR A 310 18.96 5.64 -27.27
C THR A 310 19.80 6.15 -26.11
N CYS A 311 19.82 7.47 -25.90
CA CYS A 311 20.38 8.11 -24.71
C CYS A 311 19.36 9.08 -24.13
N TYR A 312 18.97 8.87 -22.88
CA TYR A 312 18.08 9.78 -22.18
C TYR A 312 18.88 10.76 -21.30
N ARG A 313 18.57 12.04 -21.47
CA ARG A 313 19.12 13.15 -20.70
C ARG A 313 18.00 13.93 -20.05
N VAL A 314 18.26 14.44 -18.85
CA VAL A 314 17.38 15.39 -18.17
C VAL A 314 17.08 16.57 -19.11
N GLY A 315 15.81 16.93 -19.23
CA GLY A 315 15.35 18.01 -20.10
C GLY A 315 15.76 19.40 -19.63
N GLU A 316 14.96 20.41 -19.94
CA GLU A 316 15.28 21.83 -19.66
C GLU A 316 15.17 22.21 -18.17
N ARG A 317 14.45 21.40 -17.37
CA ARG A 317 14.24 21.62 -15.94
C ARG A 317 14.83 20.46 -15.15
N PRO A 318 15.25 20.67 -13.90
CA PRO A 318 15.68 19.58 -13.03
C PRO A 318 14.61 18.49 -12.90
N GLU A 319 15.06 17.24 -12.87
CA GLU A 319 14.24 16.05 -12.71
C GLU A 319 14.83 15.20 -11.59
N ALA A 320 13.98 14.48 -10.87
CA ALA A 320 14.39 13.60 -9.80
C ALA A 320 14.18 12.13 -10.14
N ILE A 321 15.03 11.24 -9.60
CA ILE A 321 14.88 9.78 -9.75
C ILE A 321 14.01 9.20 -8.62
N VAL A 322 13.12 8.27 -8.96
CA VAL A 322 12.42 7.40 -8.00
C VAL A 322 12.47 5.93 -8.43
N PHE A 323 12.64 5.04 -7.45
CA PHE A 323 12.76 3.60 -7.58
C PHE A 323 13.82 3.11 -8.58
N PRO A 324 15.06 3.63 -8.52
CA PRO A 324 16.13 3.10 -9.36
C PRO A 324 16.38 1.63 -9.01
N ASN A 325 16.48 0.78 -10.03
CA ASN A 325 16.86 -0.62 -9.90
C ASN A 325 17.50 -1.12 -11.20
N ARG A 326 18.81 -1.37 -11.16
CA ARG A 326 19.59 -1.90 -12.29
C ARG A 326 19.35 -3.38 -12.53
N GLU A 327 18.93 -4.12 -11.51
CA GLU A 327 18.82 -5.59 -11.50
C GLU A 327 17.45 -6.09 -11.98
N VAL A 328 16.71 -5.26 -12.73
CA VAL A 328 15.40 -5.68 -13.27
C VAL A 328 15.56 -6.48 -14.56
N PRO A 329 14.71 -7.48 -14.84
CA PRO A 329 14.72 -8.18 -16.12
C PRO A 329 14.54 -7.25 -17.33
N VAL A 330 14.94 -7.72 -18.52
CA VAL A 330 14.71 -7.00 -19.77
C VAL A 330 13.22 -6.69 -19.95
N GLY A 331 12.92 -5.47 -20.38
CA GLY A 331 11.56 -4.94 -20.54
C GLY A 331 10.89 -4.50 -19.24
N GLN A 332 11.52 -4.68 -18.08
CA GLN A 332 11.01 -4.19 -16.80
C GLN A 332 11.53 -2.79 -16.47
N ARG A 333 10.78 -2.09 -15.61
CA ARG A 333 11.08 -0.73 -15.19
C ARG A 333 12.29 -0.66 -14.26
N ALA A 334 13.33 0.04 -14.70
CA ALA A 334 14.55 0.29 -13.94
C ALA A 334 14.52 1.61 -13.15
N GLY A 335 13.52 2.47 -13.36
CA GLY A 335 13.36 3.72 -12.60
C GLY A 335 12.33 4.66 -13.21
N LEU A 336 12.04 5.76 -12.52
CA LEU A 336 11.18 6.84 -12.98
C LEU A 336 11.88 8.18 -12.81
N MET A 337 11.93 8.97 -13.86
CA MET A 337 12.25 10.39 -13.76
C MET A 337 10.97 11.17 -13.55
N ILE A 338 11.00 12.05 -12.55
CA ILE A 338 9.84 12.79 -12.08
C ILE A 338 10.16 14.28 -11.98
N ARG A 339 9.13 15.11 -12.03
CA ARG A 339 9.22 16.55 -11.86
C ARG A 339 8.10 17.05 -10.96
N ALA A 340 8.38 18.06 -10.14
CA ALA A 340 7.34 18.73 -9.38
C ALA A 340 6.34 19.36 -10.35
N ARG A 341 5.04 19.18 -10.08
CA ARG A 341 3.97 19.84 -10.81
C ARG A 341 3.89 21.29 -10.32
N ASP A 342 3.84 22.21 -11.27
CA ASP A 342 3.70 23.65 -11.01
C ASP A 342 2.36 23.99 -10.32
#